data_AF-A0A210PAG9-F1
#
_entry.id   AF-A0A210PAG9-F1
#
_cell.length_a   1.000
_cell.length_b   1.000
_cell.length_c   1.000
_cell.angle_alpha   90.00
_cell.angle_beta   90.00
_cell.angle_gamma   90.00
#
_symmetry.space_group_name_H-M   'P 1'
#
loop_
_entity.id
_entity.type
_entity.pdbx_description
1 polymer ?
#
loop_
_entity_poly.entity_id
_entity_poly.type
_entity_poly.pdbx_seq_one_letter_code
_entity_poly.pdbx_strand_id
1 'polypeptide(L)'
;MNQDKKLALIEKVNGLLGDLNKTVETNNEVKTLIQTAYNSINKPEKTTQKYNEISDAIREMNGTFQEVALQKEYQFSPEQNDIINKLRTLSREPMSQKGIGTINGVVW
;
A
#
# COMPACT_ATOMS: atom_id res chain seq x y z
N MET A 1 -10.59 -15.32 -1.43
CA MET A 1 -11.35 -14.17 -1.96
C MET A 1 -11.42 -14.25 -3.49
N ASN A 2 -12.57 -13.96 -4.13
CA ASN A 2 -12.72 -13.99 -5.60
C ASN A 2 -11.97 -12.81 -6.27
N GLN A 3 -11.65 -12.92 -7.57
CA GLN A 3 -10.91 -11.90 -8.33
C GLN A 3 -11.56 -10.53 -8.30
N ASP A 4 -12.89 -10.42 -8.45
CA ASP A 4 -13.58 -9.12 -8.43
C ASP A 4 -13.37 -8.38 -7.10
N LYS A 5 -13.42 -9.12 -5.99
CA LYS A 5 -13.16 -8.54 -4.67
C LYS A 5 -11.69 -8.13 -4.50
N LYS A 6 -10.74 -8.84 -5.13
CA LYS A 6 -9.31 -8.45 -5.12
C LYS A 6 -9.11 -7.18 -5.91
N LEU A 7 -9.71 -7.09 -7.10
CA LEU A 7 -9.65 -5.92 -7.95
C LEU A 7 -10.26 -4.70 -7.24
N ALA A 8 -11.45 -4.84 -6.65
CA ALA A 8 -12.09 -3.77 -5.90
C ALA A 8 -11.24 -3.28 -4.72
N LEU A 9 -10.54 -4.18 -4.02
CA LEU A 9 -9.62 -3.77 -2.96
C LEU A 9 -8.41 -3.01 -3.52
N ILE A 10 -7.80 -3.49 -4.60
CA ILE A 10 -6.67 -2.81 -5.26
C ILE A 10 -7.09 -1.41 -5.71
N GLU A 11 -8.25 -1.27 -6.35
CA GLU A 11 -8.77 0.02 -6.80
C GLU A 11 -9.02 0.96 -5.62
N LYS A 12 -9.60 0.45 -4.52
CA LYS A 12 -9.83 1.23 -3.30
C LYS A 12 -8.52 1.72 -2.68
N VAL A 13 -7.51 0.85 -2.60
CA VAL A 13 -6.17 1.22 -2.08
C VAL A 13 -5.49 2.23 -3.00
N ASN A 14 -5.53 2.02 -4.31
CA ASN A 14 -4.99 2.94 -5.31
C ASN A 14 -5.67 4.32 -5.24
N GLY A 15 -6.99 4.36 -5.05
CA GLY A 15 -7.75 5.59 -4.85
C GLY A 15 -7.28 6.35 -3.61
N LEU A 16 -7.17 5.67 -2.46
CA LEU A 16 -6.70 6.28 -1.22
C LEU A 16 -5.25 6.77 -1.31
N LEU A 17 -4.35 6.02 -1.96
CA LEU A 17 -2.98 6.48 -2.22
C LEU A 17 -2.97 7.71 -3.14
N GLY A 18 -3.81 7.72 -4.17
CA GLY A 18 -3.98 8.86 -5.06
C GLY A 18 -4.50 10.11 -4.35
N ASP A 19 -5.47 9.95 -3.45
CA ASP A 19 -6.02 11.05 -2.65
C ASP A 19 -4.99 11.56 -1.65
N LEU A 20 -4.29 10.67 -0.95
CA LEU A 20 -3.20 11.07 -0.06
C LEU A 20 -2.12 11.85 -0.82
N ASN A 21 -1.70 11.39 -2.00
CA ASN A 21 -0.71 12.05 -2.84
C ASN A 21 -1.12 13.47 -3.28
N LYS A 22 -2.43 13.74 -3.45
CA LYS A 22 -2.94 15.08 -3.78
C LYS A 22 -2.87 16.03 -2.59
N THR A 23 -3.02 15.53 -1.37
CA THR A 23 -2.94 16.36 -0.14
C THR A 23 -1.51 16.77 0.20
N VAL A 24 -0.50 16.14 -0.39
CA VAL A 24 0.92 16.39 -0.12
C VAL A 24 1.50 17.34 -1.18
N GLU A 25 2.27 18.33 -0.71
CA GLU A 25 2.98 19.29 -1.57
C GLU A 25 3.90 18.61 -2.60
N THR A 26 4.05 19.21 -3.77
CA THR A 26 4.68 18.59 -4.96
C THR A 26 6.14 18.16 -4.74
N ASN A 27 6.94 18.87 -3.95
CA ASN A 27 8.36 18.59 -3.73
C ASN A 27 8.63 18.01 -2.34
N ASN A 28 7.76 17.12 -1.87
CA ASN A 28 7.86 16.53 -0.54
C ASN A 28 8.21 15.03 -0.61
N GLU A 29 9.13 14.57 0.24
CA GLU A 29 9.56 13.18 0.31
C GLU A 29 8.40 12.21 0.62
N VAL A 30 7.43 12.63 1.43
CA VAL A 30 6.20 11.86 1.69
C VAL A 30 5.48 11.51 0.39
N LYS A 31 5.51 12.40 -0.60
CA LYS A 31 4.91 12.17 -1.92
C LYS A 31 5.61 11.03 -2.66
N THR A 32 6.94 11.00 -2.60
CA THR A 32 7.76 9.92 -3.17
C THR A 32 7.43 8.58 -2.51
N LEU A 33 7.27 8.55 -1.19
CA LEU A 33 6.90 7.33 -0.47
C LEU A 33 5.52 6.79 -0.88
N ILE A 34 4.54 7.68 -1.07
CA ILE A 34 3.20 7.29 -1.55
C ILE A 34 3.28 6.69 -2.96
N GLN A 35 4.06 7.32 -3.85
CA GLN A 35 4.24 6.84 -5.22
C GLN A 35 4.98 5.50 -5.25
N THR A 36 5.98 5.30 -4.39
CA THR A 36 6.68 4.03 -4.23
C THR A 36 5.72 2.92 -3.82
N ALA A 37 4.85 3.16 -2.84
CA ALA A 37 3.84 2.19 -2.42
C ALA A 37 2.86 1.84 -3.56
N TYR A 38 2.36 2.86 -4.27
CA TYR A 38 1.49 2.68 -5.43
C TYR A 38 2.18 1.85 -6.53
N ASN A 39 3.42 2.18 -6.86
CA ASN A 39 4.18 1.49 -7.90
C ASN A 39 4.47 0.04 -7.50
N SER A 40 4.81 -0.22 -6.24
CA SER A 40 5.04 -1.58 -5.73
C SER A 40 3.80 -2.46 -5.92
N ILE A 41 2.63 -1.96 -5.51
CA ILE A 41 1.34 -2.66 -5.68
C ILE A 41 1.01 -2.93 -7.15
N ASN A 42 1.31 -1.98 -8.04
CA ASN A 42 0.89 -2.04 -9.43
C ASN A 42 1.95 -2.61 -10.39
N LYS A 43 3.17 -2.90 -9.90
CA LYS A 43 4.27 -3.48 -10.69
C LYS A 43 3.96 -4.89 -11.23
N PRO A 44 3.37 -5.83 -10.46
CA PRO A 44 3.00 -7.14 -11.00
C PRO A 44 1.83 -7.02 -11.98
N GLU A 45 1.80 -7.82 -13.05
CA GLU A 45 0.67 -7.78 -14.00
C GLU A 45 -0.60 -8.44 -13.43
N LYS A 46 -0.45 -9.53 -12.67
CA LYS A 46 -1.59 -10.33 -12.22
C LYS A 46 -2.27 -9.72 -11.00
N THR A 47 -3.60 -9.60 -11.03
CA THR A 47 -4.43 -9.10 -9.92
C THR A 47 -4.13 -9.78 -8.58
N THR A 48 -3.92 -11.10 -8.58
CA THR A 48 -3.56 -11.83 -7.34
C THR A 48 -2.22 -11.40 -6.78
N GLN A 49 -1.23 -11.11 -7.64
CA GLN A 49 0.08 -10.64 -7.18
C GLN A 49 -0.03 -9.21 -6.66
N LYS A 50 -0.66 -8.30 -7.40
CA LYS A 50 -0.95 -6.92 -6.94
C LYS A 50 -1.63 -6.90 -5.58
N TYR A 51 -2.63 -7.76 -5.39
CA TYR A 51 -3.34 -7.91 -4.12
C TYR A 51 -2.39 -8.33 -2.97
N ASN A 52 -1.47 -9.25 -3.23
CA ASN A 52 -0.52 -9.71 -2.21
C ASN A 52 0.48 -8.63 -1.80
N GLU A 53 0.84 -7.71 -2.71
CA GLU A 53 1.75 -6.59 -2.43
C GLU A 53 1.15 -5.52 -1.50
N ILE A 54 -0.18 -5.44 -1.37
CA ILE A 54 -0.86 -4.39 -0.58
C ILE A 54 -0.35 -4.36 0.86
N SER A 55 -0.25 -5.52 1.52
CA SER A 55 0.16 -5.58 2.92
C SER A 55 1.55 -4.99 3.11
N ASP A 56 2.50 -5.44 2.31
CA ASP A 56 3.91 -5.10 2.48
C ASP A 56 4.18 -3.64 2.06
N ALA A 57 3.64 -3.20 0.92
CA ALA A 57 3.78 -1.83 0.44
C ALA A 57 3.20 -0.79 1.43
N ILE A 58 2.01 -1.05 1.99
CA ILE A 58 1.39 -0.13 2.96
C ILE A 58 2.12 -0.18 4.30
N ARG A 59 2.63 -1.35 4.72
CA ARG A 59 3.40 -1.49 5.96
C ARG A 59 4.72 -0.72 5.89
N GLU A 60 5.45 -0.85 4.78
CA GLU A 60 6.72 -0.15 4.55
C GLU A 60 6.50 1.37 4.53
N MET A 61 5.56 1.86 3.71
CA MET A 61 5.20 3.27 3.64
C MET A 61 4.83 3.84 5.02
N ASN A 62 4.00 3.13 5.79
CA ASN A 62 3.60 3.59 7.12
C ASN A 62 4.76 3.57 8.13
N GLY A 63 5.72 2.64 7.99
CA GLY A 63 6.94 2.64 8.79
C GLY A 63 7.74 3.92 8.59
N THR A 64 8.00 4.28 7.33
CA THR A 64 8.73 5.51 7.00
C THR A 64 7.95 6.76 7.39
N PHE A 65 6.62 6.78 7.25
CA PHE A 65 5.80 7.89 7.74
C PHE A 65 5.94 8.13 9.24
N GLN A 66 6.04 7.06 10.03
CA GLN A 66 6.26 7.18 11.47
C GLN A 66 7.64 7.76 11.76
N GLU A 67 8.67 7.35 11.02
CA GLU A 67 10.03 7.88 11.17
C GLU A 67 10.09 9.38 10.87
N VAL A 68 9.58 9.84 9.73
CA VAL A 68 9.59 11.27 9.36
C VAL A 68 8.75 12.12 10.33
N ALA A 69 7.64 11.58 10.85
CA ALA A 69 6.83 12.26 11.85
C ALA A 69 7.55 12.38 13.20
N LEU A 70 8.25 11.32 13.64
CA LEU A 70 9.04 11.30 14.87
C LEU A 70 10.24 12.25 14.78
N GLN A 71 10.86 12.35 13.60
CA GLN A 71 11.95 13.29 13.31
C GLN A 71 11.46 14.73 13.12
N LYS A 72 10.14 14.97 13.13
CA LYS A 72 9.48 16.27 12.91
C LYS A 72 9.75 16.87 11.52
N GLU A 73 10.11 16.04 10.55
CA GLU A 73 10.34 16.45 9.16
C GLU A 73 9.01 16.65 8.41
N TYR A 74 7.96 15.97 8.85
CA TYR A 74 6.62 16.13 8.30
C TYR A 74 5.55 16.03 9.38
N GLN A 75 4.56 16.92 9.32
CA GLN A 75 3.38 16.87 10.18
C GLN A 75 2.15 16.52 9.36
N PHE A 76 1.66 15.29 9.54
CA PHE A 76 0.46 14.83 8.86
C PHE A 76 -0.78 15.56 9.36
N SER A 77 -1.57 16.11 8.44
CA SER A 77 -2.84 16.75 8.75
C SER A 77 -3.88 15.72 9.26
N PRO A 78 -4.97 16.17 9.91
CA PRO A 78 -6.06 15.26 10.29
C PRO A 78 -6.63 14.47 9.11
N GLU A 79 -6.77 15.12 7.95
CA GLU A 79 -7.25 14.47 6.71
C GLU A 79 -6.28 13.39 6.22
N GLN A 80 -4.98 13.68 6.21
CA GLN A 80 -3.95 12.72 5.82
C GLN A 80 -3.92 11.52 6.77
N ASN A 81 -4.00 11.77 8.09
CA ASN A 81 -4.06 10.71 9.10
C ASN A 81 -5.29 9.81 8.94
N ASP A 82 -6.45 10.37 8.57
CA ASP A 82 -7.64 9.58 8.28
C ASP A 82 -7.42 8.64 7.08
N ILE A 83 -6.83 9.14 5.99
CA ILE A 83 -6.50 8.33 4.81
C ILE A 83 -5.47 7.25 5.15
N ILE A 84 -4.42 7.58 5.90
CA ILE A 84 -3.39 6.64 6.35
C ILE A 84 -4.02 5.53 7.21
N ASN A 85 -4.94 5.87 8.13
CA ASN A 85 -5.64 4.88 8.96
C ASN A 85 -6.56 3.98 8.14
N LYS A 86 -7.23 4.49 7.10
CA LYS A 86 -8.00 3.68 6.15
C LYS A 86 -7.11 2.70 5.41
N LEU A 87 -5.96 3.16 4.89
CA LEU A 87 -4.97 2.30 4.22
C LEU A 87 -4.47 1.19 5.15
N ARG A 88 -4.11 1.52 6.39
CA ARG A 88 -3.67 0.56 7.40
C ARG A 88 -4.74 -0.47 7.75
N THR A 89 -6.01 -0.06 7.80
CA THR A 89 -7.12 -0.98 8.07
C THR A 89 -7.28 -1.98 6.93
N LEU A 90 -7.26 -1.49 5.68
CA LEU A 90 -7.39 -2.34 4.49
C LEU A 90 -6.19 -3.28 4.30
N SER A 91 -4.99 -2.87 4.71
CA SER A 91 -3.80 -3.72 4.63
C SER A 91 -3.72 -4.79 5.72
N ARG A 92 -4.58 -4.71 6.76
CA ARG A 92 -4.65 -5.64 7.90
C ARG A 92 -5.79 -6.66 7.80
N GLU A 93 -6.79 -6.46 6.95
CA GLU A 93 -7.79 -7.50 6.66
C GLU A 93 -7.07 -8.81 6.31
N PRO A 94 -7.64 -10.00 6.63
CA PRO A 94 -6.90 -11.26 6.65
C PRO A 94 -6.36 -11.67 5.26
N MET A 95 -5.23 -11.06 4.89
CA MET A 95 -4.22 -11.53 3.94
C MET A 95 -3.40 -12.68 4.55
N SER A 96 -3.89 -13.29 5.63
CA SER A 96 -3.36 -14.51 6.25
C SER A 96 -3.66 -15.78 5.47
N GLN A 97 -4.27 -15.70 4.28
CA GLN A 97 -4.08 -16.75 3.27
C GLN A 97 -2.76 -16.54 2.53
N LYS A 98 -1.64 -16.53 3.26
CA LYS A 98 -0.40 -17.15 2.77
C LYS A 98 -0.68 -18.64 2.61
N GLY A 99 -1.50 -18.97 1.62
CA GLY A 99 -1.46 -20.28 1.01
C GLY A 99 -0.09 -20.38 0.38
N ILE A 100 0.80 -21.09 1.06
CA ILE A 100 1.96 -21.73 0.45
C ILE A 100 1.40 -22.56 -0.70
N GLY A 101 1.41 -21.97 -1.89
CA GLY A 101 0.88 -22.53 -3.12
C GLY A 101 1.99 -22.49 -4.15
N THR A 102 2.81 -23.54 -4.13
CA THR A 102 3.62 -24.05 -5.25
C THR A 102 4.49 -23.04 -5.98
N ILE A 103 5.74 -22.90 -5.52
CA ILE A 103 6.86 -22.64 -6.43
C ILE A 103 7.04 -23.92 -7.26
N ASN A 104 6.30 -24.06 -8.36
CA ASN A 104 6.70 -24.99 -9.40
C ASN A 104 7.78 -24.31 -10.24
N GLY A 105 9.02 -24.77 -10.03
CA GLY A 105 10.18 -24.30 -10.76
C GLY A 105 11.50 -24.94 -10.33
N VAL A 106 11.52 -26.25 -10.06
CA VAL A 106 12.76 -27.04 -10.18
C VAL A 106 12.44 -28.26 -11.03
N VAL A 107 12.92 -28.21 -12.26
CA VAL A 107 13.19 -29.37 -13.10
C VAL A 107 14.61 -29.81 -12.72
N TRP A 108 14.78 -31.04 -12.26
CA TRP A 108 15.87 -32.02 -12.53
C TRP A 108 15.57 -33.28 -11.72
#